data_AF-A0A7X1P5B3-F1
#
_entry.id   AF-A0A7X1P5B3-F1
#
_cell.length_a   1.000
_cell.length_b   1.000
_cell.length_c   1.000
_cell.angle_alpha   90.00
_cell.angle_beta   90.00
_cell.angle_gamma   90.00
#
_symmetry.space_group_name_H-M   'P 1'
#
loop_
_entity.id
_entity.type
_entity.pdbx_description
1 polymer ?
#
loop_
_entity_poly.entity_id
_entity_poly.type
_entity_poly.pdbx_seq_one_letter_code
_entity_poly.pdbx_strand_id
1 'polypeptide(L)' 'MKVLSLKVSESLDRKLAAVVKRRRIPKSVVVREAIEQYLDESREVRGGSFLELAGDLVGCVKDAPRDLSSNPKHMEGYGK' A
#
# COMPACT_ATOMS: atom_id res chain seq x y z
N MET A 1 -14.66 -0.05 -13.83
CA MET A 1 -15.18 0.71 -12.67
C MET A 1 -16.18 -0.15 -11.92
N LYS A 2 -16.10 -0.21 -10.59
CA LYS A 2 -17.10 -0.89 -9.75
C LYS A 2 -17.94 0.18 -9.03
N VAL A 3 -19.23 -0.08 -8.84
CA VAL A 3 -20.15 0.85 -8.15
C VAL A 3 -20.27 0.42 -6.69
N LEU A 4 -20.11 1.38 -5.77
CA LEU A 4 -20.30 1.19 -4.34
C LEU A 4 -21.50 2.01 -3.89
N SER A 5 -22.52 1.34 -3.36
CA SER A 5 -23.67 1.98 -2.71
C SER A 5 -23.52 1.87 -1.20
N LEU A 6 -23.52 3.00 -0.50
CA LEU A 6 -23.38 3.05 0.96
C LEU A 6 -24.43 3.96 1.59
N LYS A 7 -24.91 3.58 2.77
CA LYS A 7 -25.74 4.45 3.61
C LYS A 7 -24.82 5.42 4.34
N VAL A 8 -25.18 6.70 4.34
CA VAL A 8 -24.46 7.75 5.07
C VAL A 8 -25.42 8.46 6.02
N SER A 9 -24.92 8.90 7.17
CA SER A 9 -25.69 9.77 8.05
C SER A 9 -25.90 11.13 7.39
N GLU A 10 -27.01 11.81 7.71
CA GLU A 10 -27.25 13.18 7.22
C GLU A 10 -26.11 14.14 7.59
N SER A 11 -25.53 13.97 8.77
CA SER A 11 -24.43 14.80 9.23
C SER A 11 -23.19 14.68 8.33
N LEU A 12 -22.89 13.47 7.85
CA LEU A 12 -21.78 13.22 6.93
C LEU A 12 -22.10 13.74 5.54
N ASP A 13 -23.34 13.58 5.09
CA ASP A 13 -23.80 14.11 3.80
C ASP A 13 -23.62 15.64 3.71
N ARG A 14 -24.04 16.36 4.76
CA ARG A 14 -23.87 17.82 4.86
C ARG A 14 -22.40 18.24 4.81
N LYS A 15 -21.52 17.51 5.51
CA LYS A 15 -20.07 17.76 5.48
C LYS A 15 -19.49 17.53 4.08
N LEU A 16 -19.88 16.44 3.41
CA LEU A 16 -19.45 16.16 2.03
C LEU A 16 -19.91 17.25 1.06
N ALA A 17 -21.16 17.70 1.16
CA ALA A 17 -21.70 18.77 0.33
C ALA A 17 -20.93 20.09 0.49
N ALA A 18 -20.54 20.44 1.73
CA ALA A 18 -19.72 21.62 1.99
C ALA A 18 -18.33 21.54 1.35
N VAL A 19 -17.67 20.37 1.42
CA VAL A 19 -16.36 20.13 0.80
C VAL A 19 -16.45 20.19 -0.73
N VAL A 20 -17.46 19.54 -1.31
CA VAL A 20 -17.75 19.57 -2.75
C VAL A 20 -17.94 21.02 -3.24
N LYS A 21 -18.74 21.81 -2.51
CA LYS A 21 -18.97 23.22 -2.85
C LYS A 21 -17.68 24.05 -2.77
N ARG A 22 -16.85 23.83 -1.76
CA ARG A 22 -15.60 24.56 -1.56
C ARG A 22 -14.54 24.20 -2.61
N ARG A 23 -14.39 22.90 -2.91
CA ARG A 23 -13.37 22.38 -3.83
C ARG A 23 -13.81 22.36 -5.30
N ARG A 24 -15.11 22.52 -5.58
CA ARG A 24 -15.72 22.45 -6.92
C ARG A 24 -15.41 21.16 -7.68
N ILE A 25 -15.40 20.03 -6.96
CA ILE A 25 -15.18 18.69 -7.52
C ILE A 25 -16.37 17.78 -7.23
N PRO A 26 -16.64 16.74 -8.05
CA PRO A 26 -17.75 15.83 -7.83
C PRO A 26 -17.65 15.10 -6.48
N LYS A 27 -18.80 14.80 -5.88
CA LYS A 27 -18.89 14.06 -4.60
C LYS A 27 -18.19 12.70 -4.66
N SER A 28 -18.25 12.03 -5.80
CA SER A 28 -17.57 10.75 -6.04
C SER A 28 -16.04 10.86 -5.99
N VAL A 29 -15.47 12.01 -6.37
CA VAL A 29 -14.02 12.25 -6.26
C VAL A 29 -13.62 12.39 -4.80
N VAL A 30 -14.34 13.23 -4.04
CA VAL A 30 -14.08 13.41 -2.60
C VAL A 30 -14.19 12.10 -1.83
N VAL A 31 -15.22 11.29 -2.12
CA VAL A 31 -15.42 9.99 -1.45
C VAL A 31 -14.33 9.01 -1.84
N ARG A 32 -13.90 8.99 -3.12
CA ARG A 32 -12.81 8.12 -3.56
C ARG A 32 -11.48 8.49 -2.90
N GLU A 33 -11.12 9.77 -2.93
CA GLU A 33 -9.89 10.28 -2.26
C GLU A 33 -9.85 9.89 -0.79
N ALA A 34 -10.98 10.03 -0.08
CA ALA A 34 -11.06 9.68 1.34
C ALA A 34 -10.89 8.17 1.59
N ILE A 35 -11.45 7.32 0.71
CA ILE A 35 -11.32 5.87 0.81
C ILE A 35 -9.88 5.43 0.48
N GLU A 36 -9.30 5.97 -0.60
CA GLU A 36 -7.91 5.70 -0.99
C GLU A 36 -6.95 6.09 0.14
N GLN A 37 -7.09 7.31 0.68
CA GLN A 37 -6.26 7.77 1.80
C GLN A 37 -6.42 6.87 3.04
N TYR A 38 -7.65 6.49 3.39
CA TYR A 38 -7.90 5.61 4.54
C TYR A 38 -7.25 4.24 4.36
N LEU A 39 -7.35 3.65 3.17
CA LEU A 39 -6.77 2.35 2.85
C LEU A 39 -5.24 2.42 2.82
N ASP A 40 -4.67 3.43 2.18
CA ASP A 40 -3.21 3.63 2.09
C ASP A 40 -2.58 3.90 3.46
N GLU A 41 -3.30 4.54 4.38
CA GLU A 41 -2.86 4.77 5.76
C GLU A 41 -3.12 3.57 6.68
N SER A 42 -4.03 2.67 6.32
CA SER A 42 -4.36 1.51 7.14
C SER A 42 -3.24 0.47 7.16
N ARG A 43 -2.81 0.07 8.37
CA ARG A 43 -1.83 -1.02 8.55
C ARG A 43 -2.35 -2.36 8.04
N GLU A 44 -3.67 -2.54 7.98
CA GLU A 44 -4.31 -3.76 7.47
C GLU A 44 -4.09 -3.94 5.96
N VAL A 45 -4.04 -2.85 5.18
CA VAL A 45 -3.74 -2.90 3.73
C VAL A 45 -2.23 -2.84 3.48
N ARG A 46 -1.46 -2.13 4.31
CA ARG A 46 0.02 -2.21 4.28
C ARG A 46 0.56 -3.57 4.72
N GLY A 47 -0.28 -4.40 5.32
CA GLY A 47 0.02 -5.77 5.72
C GLY A 47 0.07 -6.72 4.53
N GLY A 48 0.93 -6.42 3.56
CA GLY A 48 1.42 -7.47 2.68
C GLY A 48 2.23 -8.47 3.49
N SER A 49 2.21 -9.74 3.11
CA SER A 49 3.16 -10.70 3.68
C SER A 49 4.60 -10.19 3.46
N PHE A 50 5.55 -10.61 4.30
CA PHE A 50 6.97 -10.26 4.08
C PHE A 50 7.41 -10.56 2.63
N LEU A 51 6.88 -11.63 2.04
CA LEU A 51 7.12 -12.00 0.65
C LEU A 51 6.62 -10.94 -0.35
N GLU A 52 5.41 -10.40 -0.17
CA GLU A 52 4.86 -9.36 -1.06
C GLU A 52 5.66 -8.06 -0.98
N LEU A 53 6.23 -7.75 0.18
CA LEU A 53 7.07 -6.57 0.39
C LEU A 53 8.52 -6.76 -0.07
N ALA A 54 9.00 -8.00 -0.23
CA ALA A 54 10.40 -8.31 -0.56
C ALA A 54 10.61 -8.63 -2.05
N GLY A 55 9.57 -8.56 -2.88
CA GLY A 55 9.65 -8.97 -4.29
C GLY A 55 10.66 -8.15 -5.11
N ASP A 56 10.82 -6.87 -4.81
CA ASP A 56 11.80 -5.97 -5.43
C ASP A 56 13.24 -6.18 -4.91
N LEU A 57 13.41 -6.85 -3.77
CA LEU A 57 14.72 -7.15 -3.19
C LEU A 57 15.37 -8.38 -3.85
N VAL A 58 14.58 -9.26 -4.48
CA VAL A 58 15.11 -10.44 -5.17
C VAL A 58 15.93 -10.01 -6.39
N GLY A 59 17.24 -10.22 -6.33
CA GLY A 59 18.15 -9.89 -7.44
C GLY A 59 18.40 -8.39 -7.66
N CYS A 60 18.06 -7.53 -6.68
CA CYS A 60 18.30 -6.09 -6.79
C CYS A 60 19.80 -5.71 -6.78
N VAL A 61 20.65 -6.58 -6.25
CA VAL A 61 22.11 -6.40 -6.20
C VAL A 61 22.72 -6.87 -7.52
N LYS A 62 23.18 -5.91 -8.33
CA LYS A 62 23.95 -6.18 -9.55
C LYS A 62 25.38 -6.55 -9.18
N ASP A 63 26.01 -7.39 -10.01
CA ASP A 63 27.41 -7.83 -9.85
C ASP A 63 27.71 -8.55 -8.52
N ALA A 64 26.67 -9.10 -7.87
CA ALA A 64 26.84 -9.97 -6.71
C ALA A 64 27.45 -11.33 -7.12
N PRO A 65 28.27 -11.95 -6.26
CA PRO A 65 28.73 -13.32 -6.47
C PRO A 65 27.55 -14.27 -6.70
N ARG A 66 27.73 -15.21 -7.65
CA ARG A 66 26.74 -16.25 -7.92
C ARG A 66 26.62 -17.15 -6.69
N ASP A 67 25.44 -17.13 -6.07
CA ASP A 67 25.00 -18.00 -4.97
C ASP A 67 26.03 -18.24 -3.84
N LEU A 68 25.91 -17.44 -2.78
CA LEU A 68 26.74 -17.57 -1.58
C LEU A 68 26.41 -18.83 -0.75
N SER A 69 25.27 -19.46 -0.98
CA SER A 69 24.77 -20.59 -0.17
C SER A 69 25.21 -21.97 -0.66
N SER A 70 25.67 -22.07 -1.92
CA SER A 70 26.10 -23.34 -2.52
C SER A 70 27.63 -23.51 -2.61
N ASN A 71 28.42 -22.48 -2.27
CA ASN A 71 29.89 -22.58 -2.23
C ASN A 71 30.39 -22.61 -0.77
N PRO A 72 30.83 -23.77 -0.26
CA PRO A 72 31.29 -23.95 1.12
C PRO A 72 32.42 -22.98 1.53
N LYS A 73 33.23 -22.52 0.57
CA LYS A 73 34.30 -21.54 0.80
C LYS A 73 33.77 -20.19 1.32
N HIS A 74 32.52 -19.85 1.03
CA HIS A 74 31.90 -18.59 1.49
C HIS A 74 31.22 -18.71 2.86
N MET A 75 31.13 -19.92 3.43
CA MET A 75 30.54 -20.17 4.75
C MET A 75 31.60 -20.37 5.85
N GLU A 76 32.89 -20.29 5.51
CA GLU A 76 33.97 -20.44 6.47
C GLU A 76 33.93 -19.32 7.52
N GLY A 77 33.74 -19.70 8.79
CA GLY A 77 33.68 -18.75 9.91
C GLY A 77 32.29 -18.16 10.20
N TYR A 78 31.25 -18.54 9.46
CA TYR A 78 29.89 -18.07 9.73
C TYR A 78 29.36 -18.63 11.06
N GLY A 79 28.95 -17.75 11.99
CA GLY A 79 28.36 -18.12 13.29
C GLY A 79 29.34 -18.51 14.41
N LYS A 80 30.64 -18.23 14.24
CA LYS A 80 31.67 -18.35 15.29
C LYS A 80 31.97 -17.01 15.96
#